data_AF-A0A0V1H3K2-F1
#
_entry.id   AF-A0A0V1H3K2-F1
#
_cell.length_a   1.000
_cell.length_b   1.000
_cell.length_c   1.000
_cell.angle_alpha   90.00
_cell.angle_beta   90.00
_cell.angle_gamma   90.00
#
_symmetry.space_group_name_H-M   'P 1'
#
loop_
_entity.id
_entity.type
_entity.pdbx_description
1 polymer ?
#
loop_
_entity_poly.entity_id
_entity_poly.type
_entity_poly.pdbx_seq_one_letter_code
_entity_poly.pdbx_strand_id
1 'polypeptide(L)'
;MGRLRLSHPGTLLQPLITHLFNSYKLFNLHESYLLPVVYCLTVRKDLPMYSLIFQVLHSKADELCVQLDPPKFVCDFETALIPSIQGNFPNTRVQGCFFYFCQAVLRQAGRLGLRTDYIHNQEIRRKVKMLMALALPVNLALAGFEILNGRKLGLVEALFEYFQREWLPATKIPLWNVHGVIVRTNNHLEGWHSRMNKRARKHHLGFYQFLQLIIDEHSKTGMVVRQMDEGYTRGRGYVRRSAAYRVQ
;
A
#
# COMPACT_ATOMS: atom_id res chain seq x y z
N MET A 1 -17.73 13.48 43.17
CA MET A 1 -18.44 12.67 42.15
C MET A 1 -19.05 13.62 41.11
N GLY A 2 -18.38 13.83 39.98
CA GLY A 2 -18.88 14.69 38.89
C GLY A 2 -19.12 13.86 37.63
N ARG A 3 -20.38 13.73 37.21
CA ARG A 3 -20.79 13.06 35.96
C ARG A 3 -20.52 14.00 34.78
N LEU A 4 -19.71 13.56 33.82
CA LEU A 4 -19.64 14.19 32.49
C LEU A 4 -20.68 13.54 31.59
N ARG A 5 -21.71 14.33 31.23
CA ARG A 5 -22.68 14.01 30.18
C ARG A 5 -22.00 14.18 28.82
N LEU A 6 -22.02 13.14 27.98
CA LEU A 6 -21.67 13.25 26.57
C LEU A 6 -22.91 13.67 25.78
N SER A 7 -23.00 14.94 25.45
CA SER A 7 -23.90 15.47 24.43
C SER A 7 -23.25 15.31 23.04
N HIS A 8 -23.87 14.53 22.16
CA HIS A 8 -23.65 14.62 20.70
C HIS A 8 -24.54 15.74 20.13
N PRO A 9 -24.11 16.41 19.05
CA PRO A 9 -24.54 15.97 17.73
C PRO A 9 -23.48 16.12 16.62
N GLY A 10 -23.48 15.16 15.68
CA GLY A 10 -23.22 15.42 14.27
C GLY A 10 -21.83 15.91 13.85
N THR A 11 -20.81 15.07 13.99
CA THR A 11 -19.61 15.18 13.13
C THR A 11 -19.64 14.05 12.13
N LEU A 12 -19.80 14.40 10.86
CA LEU A 12 -19.73 13.51 9.70
C LEU A 12 -18.41 12.74 9.74
N LEU A 13 -18.43 11.51 10.27
CA LEU A 13 -17.40 10.52 9.99
C LEU A 13 -17.59 10.08 8.54
N GLN A 14 -17.13 10.92 7.60
CA GLN A 14 -16.67 10.41 6.33
C GLN A 14 -15.74 9.22 6.63
N PRO A 15 -15.82 8.11 5.89
CA PRO A 15 -15.08 6.91 6.19
C PRO A 15 -13.63 7.19 5.85
N LEU A 16 -12.92 7.74 6.83
CA LEU A 16 -11.48 7.71 6.94
C LEU A 16 -11.11 6.25 7.27
N ILE A 17 -11.36 5.34 6.31
CA ILE A 17 -10.57 4.11 6.13
C ILE A 17 -9.20 4.61 5.64
N THR A 18 -8.52 5.36 6.49
CA THR A 18 -7.21 5.87 6.20
C THR A 18 -6.21 4.89 6.79
N HIS A 19 -5.92 3.88 5.96
CA HIS A 19 -4.66 3.15 5.98
C HIS A 19 -4.45 2.26 7.20
N LEU A 20 -5.12 1.11 7.13
CA LEU A 20 -4.73 -0.09 7.84
C LEU A 20 -3.38 -0.59 7.26
N PHE A 21 -2.26 -0.07 7.77
CA PHE A 21 -0.91 -0.59 7.58
C PHE A 21 -0.47 -1.14 8.95
N ASN A 22 -0.13 -2.42 9.14
CA ASN A 22 0.75 -3.27 8.34
C ASN A 22 0.26 -4.73 8.32
N SER A 23 0.22 -5.34 7.13
CA SER A 23 0.56 -6.76 7.06
C SER A 23 2.08 -6.83 7.13
N TYR A 24 2.66 -7.29 8.25
CA TYR A 24 4.10 -7.55 8.28
C TYR A 24 4.38 -8.66 7.29
N LYS A 25 5.30 -8.38 6.37
CA LYS A 25 5.76 -9.34 5.38
C LYS A 25 6.86 -10.16 6.01
N LEU A 26 6.50 -11.25 6.70
CA LEU A 26 7.50 -12.26 7.06
C LEU A 26 7.79 -13.07 5.80
N PHE A 27 8.87 -12.72 5.09
CA PHE A 27 9.40 -13.58 4.04
C PHE A 27 10.07 -14.77 4.71
N ASN A 28 9.32 -15.83 4.98
CA ASN A 28 9.94 -17.15 5.12
C ASN A 28 10.04 -17.75 3.71
N LEU A 29 11.24 -18.19 3.36
CA LEU A 29 11.72 -18.45 1.99
C LEU A 29 11.01 -19.59 1.24
N HIS A 30 9.90 -20.11 1.75
CA HIS A 30 9.25 -21.29 1.18
C HIS A 30 7.83 -21.04 0.64
N GLU A 31 7.04 -20.12 1.19
CA GLU A 31 5.66 -19.89 0.69
C GLU A 31 5.24 -18.41 0.88
N SER A 32 4.73 -17.77 -0.19
CA SER A 32 4.42 -16.34 -0.24
C SER A 32 3.06 -15.99 0.41
N TYR A 33 2.93 -16.16 1.72
CA TYR A 33 1.71 -15.77 2.44
C TYR A 33 1.76 -14.32 2.93
N LEU A 34 0.64 -13.60 2.77
CA LEU A 34 0.44 -12.27 3.32
C LEU A 34 -0.65 -12.36 4.39
N LEU A 35 -0.26 -12.15 5.63
CA LEU A 35 -1.15 -12.21 6.79
C LEU A 35 -1.27 -10.82 7.44
N PRO A 36 -2.49 -10.34 7.71
CA PRO A 36 -2.67 -9.16 8.53
C PRO A 36 -2.43 -9.53 9.99
N VAL A 37 -1.45 -8.87 10.59
CA VAL A 37 -0.90 -9.23 11.91
C VAL A 37 -1.11 -8.12 12.92
N VAL A 38 -1.12 -6.86 12.48
CA VAL A 38 -1.44 -5.70 13.32
C VAL A 38 -2.39 -4.76 12.60
N TYR A 39 -3.40 -4.29 13.34
CA TYR A 39 -4.40 -3.36 12.87
C TYR A 39 -4.28 -2.07 13.68
N CYS A 40 -3.99 -0.96 12.99
CA CYS A 40 -3.87 0.35 13.60
C CYS A 40 -5.02 1.25 13.14
N LEU A 41 -5.72 1.85 14.10
CA LEU A 41 -6.73 2.88 13.86
C LEU A 41 -6.20 4.20 14.39
N THR A 42 -5.93 5.14 13.49
CA THR A 42 -5.38 6.44 13.85
C THR A 42 -6.25 7.58 13.31
N VAL A 43 -6.24 8.69 14.04
CA VAL A 43 -6.86 9.95 13.61
C VAL A 43 -5.89 10.86 12.87
N ARG A 44 -4.58 10.61 12.99
CA ARG A 44 -3.50 11.36 12.36
C ARG A 44 -2.53 10.44 11.63
N LYS A 45 -1.82 11.02 10.66
CA LYS A 45 -0.78 10.38 9.85
C LYS A 45 0.51 11.20 9.86
N ASP A 46 0.93 11.58 11.05
CA ASP A 46 2.17 12.33 11.26
C ASP A 46 3.27 11.40 11.79
N LEU A 47 4.51 11.89 11.75
CA LEU A 47 5.68 11.12 12.16
C LEU A 47 5.58 10.69 13.64
N PRO A 48 5.14 11.54 14.58
CA PRO A 48 4.94 11.12 15.97
C PRO A 48 3.95 9.97 16.13
N MET A 49 2.81 10.00 15.41
CA MET A 49 1.82 8.93 15.50
C MET A 49 2.36 7.60 14.99
N TYR A 50 3.07 7.59 13.87
CA TYR A 50 3.68 6.36 13.36
C TYR A 50 4.79 5.84 14.27
N SER A 51 5.61 6.73 14.83
CA SER A 51 6.65 6.34 15.78
C SER A 51 6.05 5.72 17.04
N LEU A 52 4.95 6.28 17.56
CA LEU A 52 4.22 5.71 18.69
C LEU A 52 3.68 4.30 18.37
N ILE A 53 3.12 4.09 17.17
CA ILE A 53 2.68 2.76 16.73
C ILE A 53 3.84 1.75 16.80
N PHE A 54 5.01 2.12 16.28
CA PHE A 54 6.17 1.22 16.27
C PHE A 54 6.75 0.99 17.67
N GLN A 55 6.71 1.98 18.56
CA GLN A 55 7.08 1.80 19.96
C GLN A 55 6.16 0.81 20.69
N VAL A 56 4.84 0.93 20.49
CA VAL A 56 3.86 -0.02 21.04
C VAL A 56 4.11 -1.42 20.48
N LEU A 57 4.46 -1.53 19.20
CA LEU A 57 4.78 -2.80 18.57
C LEU A 57 6.04 -3.45 19.16
N HIS A 58 7.11 -2.68 19.36
CA HIS A 58 8.33 -3.14 20.02
C HIS A 58 8.04 -3.63 21.44
N SER A 59 7.32 -2.84 22.23
CA SER A 59 6.91 -3.23 23.58
C SER A 59 6.10 -4.53 23.61
N LYS A 60 5.23 -4.76 22.63
CA LYS A 60 4.49 -6.02 22.50
C LYS A 60 5.35 -7.18 22.01
N ALA A 61 6.34 -6.92 21.17
CA ALA A 61 7.30 -7.94 20.75
C ALA A 61 8.15 -8.39 21.95
N ASP A 62 8.61 -7.45 22.79
CA ASP A 62 9.36 -7.73 24.02
C ASP A 62 8.54 -8.53 25.03
N GLU A 63 7.26 -8.16 25.26
CA GLU A 63 6.34 -8.90 26.14
C GLU A 63 6.15 -10.35 25.69
N LEU A 64 6.17 -10.59 24.37
CA LEU A 64 6.01 -11.91 23.77
C LEU A 64 7.34 -12.65 23.56
N CYS A 65 8.48 -12.07 23.96
CA CYS A 65 9.82 -12.58 23.72
C CYS A 65 10.10 -12.85 22.22
N VAL A 66 9.55 -12.03 21.32
CA VAL A 66 9.73 -12.12 19.88
C VAL A 66 10.69 -11.04 19.40
N GLN A 67 11.74 -11.42 18.68
CA GLN A 67 12.63 -10.44 18.05
C GLN A 67 11.98 -9.85 16.79
N LEU A 68 11.75 -8.52 16.79
CA LEU A 68 11.20 -7.80 15.66
C LEU A 68 12.29 -7.06 14.87
N ASP A 69 12.98 -7.78 14.01
CA ASP A 69 13.99 -7.23 13.09
C ASP A 69 13.74 -7.65 11.63
N PRO A 70 12.73 -7.05 10.98
CA PRO A 70 12.38 -7.43 9.62
C PRO A 70 13.44 -6.93 8.63
N PRO A 71 13.96 -7.78 7.72
CA PRO A 71 14.98 -7.38 6.75
C PRO A 71 14.45 -6.37 5.72
N LYS A 72 13.13 -6.34 5.50
CA LYS A 72 12.48 -5.47 4.52
C LYS A 72 11.09 -5.04 4.97
N PHE A 73 10.80 -3.75 4.86
CA PHE A 73 9.46 -3.18 4.94
C PHE A 73 8.95 -2.78 3.56
N VAL A 74 7.68 -3.06 3.28
CA VAL A 74 6.98 -2.56 2.09
C VAL A 74 5.83 -1.66 2.54
N CYS A 75 5.86 -0.40 2.17
CA CYS A 75 4.92 0.60 2.70
C CYS A 75 4.40 1.56 1.62
N ASP A 76 3.45 2.41 1.99
CA ASP A 76 3.01 3.53 1.16
C ASP A 76 4.05 4.64 1.08
N PHE A 77 3.93 5.50 0.07
CA PHE A 77 4.76 6.70 -0.12
C PHE A 77 4.32 7.86 0.77
N GLU A 78 3.90 7.57 2.00
CA GLU A 78 3.52 8.61 2.96
C GLU A 78 4.76 9.27 3.55
N THR A 79 4.80 10.61 3.50
CA THR A 79 5.95 11.43 3.93
C THR A 79 6.42 11.13 5.34
N ALA A 80 5.50 10.80 6.25
CA ALA A 80 5.80 10.51 7.66
C ALA A 80 6.13 9.04 7.94
N LEU A 81 5.70 8.10 7.07
CA LEU A 81 5.81 6.67 7.32
C LEU A 81 7.24 6.15 7.07
N ILE A 82 7.88 6.59 5.99
CA ILE A 82 9.24 6.14 5.66
C ILE A 82 10.25 6.58 6.75
N PRO A 83 10.29 7.85 7.18
CA PRO A 83 11.21 8.27 8.24
C PRO A 83 10.91 7.61 9.59
N SER A 84 9.64 7.34 9.91
CA SER A 84 9.29 6.65 11.16
C SER A 84 9.72 5.18 11.15
N ILE A 85 9.61 4.47 10.01
CA ILE A 85 10.17 3.12 9.87
C ILE A 85 11.69 3.17 10.05
N GLN A 86 12.38 4.06 9.34
CA GLN A 86 13.85 4.17 9.42
C GLN A 86 14.33 4.53 10.82
N GLY A 87 13.59 5.37 11.55
CA GLY A 87 13.91 5.74 12.94
C GLY A 87 13.68 4.61 13.95
N ASN A 88 12.73 3.71 13.72
CA ASN A 88 12.41 2.60 14.63
C ASN A 88 13.05 1.26 14.24
N PHE A 89 13.49 1.13 12.98
CA PHE A 89 14.13 -0.07 12.42
C PHE A 89 15.32 0.32 11.53
N PRO A 90 16.47 0.69 12.12
CA PRO A 90 17.61 1.25 11.37
C PRO A 90 18.24 0.26 10.37
N ASN A 91 18.15 -1.04 10.64
CA ASN A 91 18.73 -2.09 9.79
C ASN A 91 17.78 -2.55 8.66
N THR A 92 16.53 -2.11 8.69
CA THR A 92 15.51 -2.51 7.72
C THR A 92 15.66 -1.76 6.40
N ARG A 93 15.53 -2.48 5.29
CA ARG A 93 15.35 -1.87 3.97
C ARG A 93 13.90 -1.45 3.76
N VAL A 94 13.65 -0.17 3.51
CA VAL A 94 12.31 0.33 3.18
C VAL A 94 12.10 0.33 1.67
N GLN A 95 10.96 -0.19 1.23
CA GLN A 95 10.51 -0.20 -0.16
C GLN A 95 9.10 0.36 -0.25
N GLY A 96 8.89 1.26 -1.20
CA GLY A 96 7.57 1.72 -1.57
C GLY A 96 6.77 0.64 -2.31
N CYS A 97 5.48 0.60 -2.06
CA CYS A 97 4.61 -0.39 -2.65
C CYS A 97 4.25 -0.06 -4.11
N PHE A 98 4.59 -0.95 -5.03
CA PHE A 98 4.35 -0.75 -6.47
C PHE A 98 2.89 -0.48 -6.83
N PHE A 99 1.94 -1.06 -6.10
CA PHE A 99 0.51 -0.80 -6.28
C PHE A 99 0.15 0.65 -5.98
N TYR A 100 0.63 1.20 -4.87
CA TYR A 100 0.37 2.58 -4.51
C TYR A 100 1.11 3.56 -5.40
N PHE A 101 2.28 3.17 -5.93
CA PHE A 101 2.95 3.90 -7.00
C PHE A 101 2.06 3.98 -8.25
N CYS A 102 1.58 2.85 -8.76
CA CYS A 102 0.68 2.83 -9.93
C CYS A 102 -0.59 3.64 -9.67
N GLN A 103 -1.19 3.51 -8.49
CA GLN A 103 -2.36 4.30 -8.11
C GLN A 103 -2.06 5.80 -8.00
N ALA A 104 -0.87 6.20 -7.56
CA ALA A 104 -0.51 7.61 -7.49
C ALA A 104 -0.39 8.21 -8.90
N VAL A 105 0.25 7.49 -9.83
CA VAL A 105 0.33 7.88 -11.25
C VAL A 105 -1.08 7.99 -11.86
N LEU A 106 -1.95 6.99 -11.65
CA LEU A 106 -3.32 7.01 -12.17
C LEU A 106 -4.18 8.12 -11.54
N ARG A 107 -4.05 8.36 -10.23
CA ARG A 107 -4.75 9.45 -9.55
C ARG A 107 -4.32 10.80 -10.10
N GLN A 108 -3.02 10.99 -10.36
CA GLN A 108 -2.54 12.21 -10.95
C GLN A 108 -3.04 12.39 -12.38
N ALA A 109 -3.03 11.34 -13.21
CA ALA A 109 -3.63 11.40 -14.55
C ALA A 109 -5.11 11.81 -14.48
N GLY A 110 -5.87 11.28 -13.52
CA GLY A 110 -7.25 11.69 -13.30
C GLY A 110 -7.41 13.15 -12.87
N ARG A 111 -6.54 13.67 -11.99
CA ARG A 111 -6.52 15.09 -11.59
C ARG A 111 -6.21 16.04 -12.74
N LEU A 112 -5.44 15.59 -13.72
CA LEU A 112 -5.11 16.33 -14.93
C LEU A 112 -6.19 16.23 -16.02
N GLY A 113 -7.35 15.64 -15.72
CA GLY A 113 -8.46 15.48 -16.69
C GLY A 113 -8.30 14.30 -17.64
N LEU A 114 -7.19 13.54 -17.58
CA LEU A 114 -6.88 12.45 -18.50
C LEU A 114 -7.68 11.16 -18.23
N ARG A 115 -8.72 11.18 -17.38
CA ARG A 115 -9.48 9.98 -17.02
C ARG A 115 -10.20 9.40 -18.24
N THR A 116 -10.91 10.24 -18.98
CA THR A 116 -11.66 9.83 -20.19
C THR A 116 -10.69 9.37 -21.28
N ASP A 117 -9.62 10.12 -21.49
CA ASP A 117 -8.57 9.78 -22.45
C ASP A 117 -7.88 8.46 -22.11
N TYR A 118 -7.59 8.18 -20.84
CA TYR A 118 -7.03 6.90 -20.45
C TYR A 118 -7.96 5.71 -20.79
N ILE A 119 -9.27 5.92 -20.81
CA ILE A 119 -10.30 4.91 -21.11
C ILE A 119 -10.52 4.76 -22.63
N HIS A 120 -10.45 5.84 -23.40
CA HIS A 120 -10.82 5.80 -24.83
C HIS A 120 -9.64 6.01 -25.79
N ASN A 121 -8.54 6.61 -25.34
CA ASN A 121 -7.34 6.87 -26.13
C ASN A 121 -6.23 5.85 -25.81
N GLN A 122 -5.96 4.95 -26.75
CA GLN A 122 -4.96 3.90 -26.61
C GLN A 122 -3.53 4.45 -26.47
N GLU A 123 -3.21 5.58 -27.12
CA GLU A 123 -1.89 6.18 -27.04
C GLU A 123 -1.61 6.75 -25.64
N ILE A 124 -2.57 7.49 -25.09
CA ILE A 124 -2.47 8.06 -23.73
C ILE A 124 -2.39 6.93 -22.70
N ARG A 125 -3.25 5.91 -22.83
CA ARG A 125 -3.17 4.71 -21.98
C ARG A 125 -1.79 4.05 -22.05
N ARG A 126 -1.22 3.91 -23.24
CA ARG A 126 0.11 3.32 -23.44
C ARG A 126 1.17 4.16 -22.73
N LYS A 127 1.18 5.50 -22.89
CA LYS A 127 2.17 6.38 -22.22
C LYS A 127 2.07 6.30 -20.71
N VAL A 128 0.87 6.35 -20.14
CA VAL A 128 0.65 6.19 -18.69
C VAL A 128 1.18 4.84 -18.19
N LYS A 129 0.93 3.75 -18.95
CA LYS A 129 1.48 2.42 -18.63
C LYS A 129 2.99 2.34 -18.77
N MET A 130 3.58 3.04 -19.75
CA MET A 130 5.04 3.11 -19.91
C MET A 130 5.70 3.83 -18.73
N LEU A 131 5.11 4.92 -18.21
CA LEU A 131 5.58 5.56 -16.98
C LEU A 131 5.56 4.60 -15.79
N MET A 132 4.48 3.82 -15.62
CA MET A 132 4.42 2.78 -14.57
C MET A 132 5.43 1.65 -14.80
N ALA A 133 5.82 1.39 -16.04
CA ALA A 133 6.80 0.37 -16.41
C ALA A 133 8.26 0.85 -16.28
N LEU A 134 8.51 2.11 -15.90
CA LEU A 134 9.85 2.64 -15.63
C LEU A 134 10.52 2.03 -14.39
N ALA A 135 9.92 1.04 -13.74
CA ALA A 135 10.56 0.16 -12.76
C ALA A 135 11.60 -0.79 -13.43
N LEU A 136 12.46 -0.20 -14.25
CA LEU A 136 13.66 -0.75 -14.90
C LEU A 136 14.83 -0.73 -13.91
N PRO A 137 15.99 -1.33 -14.20
CA PRO A 137 17.21 -1.06 -13.41
C PRO A 137 17.37 0.44 -13.12
N VAL A 138 17.75 0.81 -11.90
CA VAL A 138 17.79 2.21 -11.41
C VAL A 138 18.55 3.13 -12.36
N ASN A 139 19.65 2.63 -12.95
CA ASN A 139 20.48 3.32 -13.93
C ASN A 139 19.82 3.51 -15.31
N LEU A 140 18.77 2.75 -15.62
CA LEU A 140 18.01 2.84 -16.87
C LEU A 140 16.68 3.57 -16.73
N ALA A 141 16.19 3.78 -15.51
CA ALA A 141 14.91 4.47 -15.28
C ALA A 141 14.94 5.93 -15.79
N LEU A 142 16.06 6.64 -15.57
CA LEU A 142 16.25 8.01 -16.06
C LEU A 142 16.33 8.06 -17.59
N ALA A 143 17.22 7.26 -18.20
CA ALA A 143 17.36 7.18 -19.65
C ALA A 143 16.04 6.73 -20.34
N GLY A 144 15.35 5.76 -19.74
CA GLY A 144 14.03 5.32 -20.19
C GLY A 144 13.00 6.44 -20.15
N PHE A 145 13.00 7.26 -19.09
CA PHE A 145 12.13 8.43 -19.01
C PHE A 145 12.44 9.45 -20.11
N GLU A 146 13.71 9.77 -20.35
CA GLU A 146 14.11 10.74 -21.38
C GLU A 146 13.63 10.33 -22.78
N ILE A 147 13.75 9.04 -23.13
CA ILE A 147 13.26 8.50 -24.41
C ILE A 147 11.73 8.66 -24.54
N LEU A 148 10.99 8.43 -23.44
CA LEU A 148 9.54 8.60 -23.43
C LEU A 148 9.16 10.08 -23.51
N ASN A 149 9.91 10.94 -22.84
CA ASN A 149 9.70 12.38 -22.79
C ASN A 149 9.99 13.06 -24.14
N GLY A 150 10.97 12.57 -24.90
CA GLY A 150 11.24 13.05 -26.27
C GLY A 150 10.10 12.83 -27.26
N ARG A 151 9.13 11.95 -26.94
CA ARG A 151 7.93 11.66 -27.75
C ARG A 151 6.66 12.28 -27.16
N LYS A 152 6.77 13.48 -26.58
CA LYS A 152 5.65 14.22 -25.96
C LYS A 152 4.50 14.44 -26.95
N LEU A 153 3.28 14.27 -26.45
CA LEU A 153 2.06 14.82 -27.04
C LEU A 153 1.58 15.87 -26.02
N GLY A 154 1.26 17.09 -26.42
CA GLY A 154 0.99 18.20 -25.48
C GLY A 154 -0.02 17.86 -24.37
N LEU A 155 -0.95 16.95 -24.64
CA LEU A 155 -1.95 16.46 -23.68
C LEU A 155 -1.38 15.76 -22.42
N VAL A 156 -0.20 15.13 -22.48
CA VAL A 156 0.36 14.37 -21.35
C VAL A 156 1.54 15.08 -20.67
N GLU A 157 1.89 16.29 -21.11
CA GLU A 157 3.08 17.00 -20.64
C GLU A 157 3.10 17.23 -19.13
N ALA A 158 1.99 17.74 -18.57
CA ALA A 158 1.85 17.97 -17.14
C ALA A 158 2.00 16.68 -16.30
N LEU A 159 1.66 15.51 -16.86
CA LEU A 159 1.85 14.23 -16.18
C LEU A 159 3.33 13.82 -16.15
N PHE A 160 4.06 14.07 -17.24
CA PHE A 160 5.49 13.81 -17.31
C PHE A 160 6.29 14.73 -16.40
N GLU A 161 5.94 16.02 -16.34
CA GLU A 161 6.55 16.98 -15.41
C GLU A 161 6.32 16.59 -13.96
N TYR A 162 5.07 16.21 -13.62
CA TYR A 162 4.77 15.64 -12.31
C TYR A 162 5.64 14.41 -12.04
N PHE A 163 5.77 13.50 -13.02
CA PHE A 163 6.51 12.27 -12.82
C PHE A 163 8.00 12.53 -12.57
N GLN A 164 8.58 13.44 -13.35
CA GLN A 164 9.97 13.87 -13.19
C GLN A 164 10.22 14.48 -11.81
N ARG A 165 9.34 15.39 -11.36
CA ARG A 165 9.49 16.04 -10.06
C ARG A 165 9.27 15.09 -8.89
N GLU A 166 8.27 14.21 -8.98
CA GLU A 166 7.82 13.41 -7.86
C GLU A 166 8.57 12.08 -7.73
N TRP A 167 8.90 11.42 -8.85
CA TRP A 167 9.39 10.03 -8.85
C TRP A 167 10.85 9.89 -9.31
N LEU A 168 11.40 10.82 -10.11
CA LEU A 168 12.79 10.73 -10.57
C LEU A 168 13.88 11.29 -9.63
N PRO A 169 13.62 11.97 -8.50
CA PRO A 169 14.70 12.28 -7.56
C PRO A 169 15.48 11.03 -7.17
N ALA A 170 16.82 11.10 -7.16
CA ALA A 170 17.70 9.96 -6.91
C ALA A 170 17.42 9.23 -5.59
N THR A 171 16.92 9.96 -4.58
CA THR A 171 16.50 9.43 -3.29
C THR A 171 15.22 8.59 -3.36
N LYS A 172 14.34 8.87 -4.33
CA LYS A 172 13.06 8.18 -4.50
C LYS A 172 13.11 7.01 -5.46
N ILE A 173 13.99 7.01 -6.47
CA ILE A 173 14.08 5.91 -7.44
C ILE A 173 14.22 4.54 -6.73
N PRO A 174 15.14 4.34 -5.76
CA PRO A 174 15.25 3.06 -5.07
C PRO A 174 13.98 2.66 -4.29
N LEU A 175 13.16 3.63 -3.86
CA LEU A 175 11.96 3.37 -3.07
C LEU A 175 10.84 2.75 -3.92
N TRP A 176 10.52 3.30 -5.10
CA TRP A 176 9.41 2.77 -5.92
C TRP A 176 9.84 1.72 -6.93
N ASN A 177 11.15 1.64 -7.21
CA ASN A 177 11.67 0.72 -8.19
C ASN A 177 11.68 -0.72 -7.66
N VAL A 178 10.87 -1.57 -8.29
CA VAL A 178 10.72 -2.99 -7.95
C VAL A 178 11.51 -3.92 -8.87
N HIS A 179 12.46 -3.37 -9.63
CA HIS A 179 13.36 -4.18 -10.45
C HIS A 179 14.10 -5.22 -9.57
N GLY A 180 14.18 -6.46 -10.05
CA GLY A 180 14.80 -7.57 -9.30
C GLY A 180 14.03 -8.08 -8.07
N VAL A 181 12.86 -7.52 -7.73
CA VAL A 181 12.04 -8.00 -6.61
C VAL A 181 11.19 -9.21 -7.04
N ILE A 182 11.26 -10.31 -6.27
CA ILE A 182 10.57 -11.59 -6.56
C ILE A 182 9.04 -11.42 -6.64
N VAL A 183 8.45 -10.65 -5.72
CA VAL A 183 7.02 -10.34 -5.72
C VAL A 183 6.81 -8.92 -6.26
N ARG A 184 6.68 -8.81 -7.60
CA ARG A 184 6.42 -7.54 -8.29
C ARG A 184 4.97 -7.07 -8.16
N THR A 185 4.05 -8.02 -7.99
CA THR A 185 2.60 -7.77 -8.02
C THR A 185 2.01 -7.82 -6.62
N ASN A 186 1.38 -6.73 -6.21
CA ASN A 186 0.70 -6.63 -4.93
C ASN A 186 -0.72 -7.26 -4.94
N ASN A 187 -0.93 -8.30 -5.75
CA ASN A 187 -2.24 -8.94 -5.97
C ASN A 187 -2.90 -9.37 -4.65
N HIS A 188 -2.10 -9.73 -3.64
CA HIS A 188 -2.58 -10.14 -2.33
C HIS A 188 -3.15 -8.97 -1.53
N LEU A 189 -2.48 -7.82 -1.51
CA LEU A 189 -2.97 -6.62 -0.82
C LEU A 189 -4.16 -6.01 -1.58
N GLU A 190 -4.14 -6.00 -2.92
CA GLU A 190 -5.30 -5.62 -3.73
C GLU A 190 -6.49 -6.56 -3.45
N GLY A 191 -6.23 -7.87 -3.40
CA GLY A 191 -7.23 -8.87 -3.04
C GLY A 191 -7.77 -8.68 -1.63
N TRP A 192 -6.91 -8.34 -0.66
CA TRP A 192 -7.32 -8.03 0.70
C TRP A 192 -8.17 -6.76 0.76
N HIS A 193 -7.73 -5.63 0.18
CA HIS A 193 -8.52 -4.40 0.12
C HIS A 193 -9.85 -4.60 -0.59
N SER A 194 -9.86 -5.31 -1.72
CA SER A 194 -11.10 -5.62 -2.45
C SER A 194 -12.07 -6.43 -1.60
N ARG A 195 -11.58 -7.44 -0.87
CA ARG A 195 -12.41 -8.25 0.05
C ARG A 195 -12.96 -7.40 1.20
N MET A 196 -12.11 -6.60 1.84
CA MET A 196 -12.53 -5.73 2.94
C MET A 196 -13.60 -4.73 2.48
N ASN A 197 -13.39 -4.07 1.34
CA ASN A 197 -14.37 -3.14 0.76
C ASN A 197 -15.69 -3.84 0.39
N LYS A 198 -15.61 -5.05 -0.19
CA LYS A 198 -16.81 -5.86 -0.49
C LYS A 198 -17.56 -6.31 0.75
N ARG A 199 -16.85 -6.61 1.85
CA ARG A 199 -17.47 -7.01 3.13
C ARG A 199 -18.07 -5.83 3.88
N ALA A 200 -17.47 -4.65 3.77
CA ALA A 200 -18.02 -3.42 4.35
C ALA A 200 -19.39 -3.04 3.71
N ARG A 201 -19.69 -3.48 2.49
CA ARG A 201 -21.05 -3.43 1.87
C ARG A 201 -21.82 -2.09 1.95
N LYS A 202 -21.18 -0.93 2.15
CA LYS A 202 -21.77 0.42 2.10
C LYS A 202 -20.66 1.48 2.10
N HIS A 203 -20.97 2.68 1.60
CA HIS A 203 -20.07 3.83 1.68
C HIS A 203 -19.82 4.29 3.12
N HIS A 204 -20.60 3.85 4.12
CA HIS A 204 -20.41 4.21 5.53
C HIS A 204 -20.66 2.99 6.43
N LEU A 205 -19.60 2.54 7.13
CA LEU A 205 -19.68 1.52 8.17
C LEU A 205 -19.59 2.20 9.53
N GLY A 206 -20.49 1.88 10.45
CA GLY A 206 -20.37 2.36 11.82
C GLY A 206 -19.12 1.79 12.50
N PHE A 207 -18.56 2.49 13.49
CA PHE A 207 -17.32 2.07 14.17
C PHE A 207 -17.37 0.63 14.69
N TYR A 208 -18.46 0.26 15.38
CA TYR A 208 -18.62 -1.10 15.92
C TYR A 208 -18.71 -2.17 14.82
N GLN A 209 -19.39 -1.87 13.71
CA GLN A 209 -19.47 -2.78 12.56
C GLN A 209 -18.11 -2.95 11.89
N PHE A 210 -17.32 -1.87 11.84
CA PHE A 210 -15.96 -1.90 11.34
C PHE A 210 -15.02 -2.70 12.25
N LEU A 211 -15.12 -2.50 13.57
CA LEU A 211 -14.35 -3.27 14.54
C LEU A 211 -14.68 -4.77 14.45
N GLN A 212 -15.96 -5.13 14.36
CA GLN A 212 -16.37 -6.52 14.17
C GLN A 212 -15.79 -7.10 12.88
N LEU A 213 -15.80 -6.34 11.79
CA LEU A 213 -15.23 -6.76 10.51
C LEU A 213 -13.73 -7.02 10.59
N ILE A 214 -12.98 -6.22 11.36
CA ILE A 214 -11.56 -6.46 11.66
C ILE A 214 -11.39 -7.73 12.49
N ILE A 215 -12.16 -7.91 13.56
CA ILE A 215 -12.09 -9.10 14.44
C ILE A 215 -12.36 -10.37 13.62
N ASP A 216 -13.38 -10.36 12.78
CA ASP A 216 -13.72 -11.46 11.87
C ASP A 216 -12.63 -11.75 10.82
N GLU A 217 -11.85 -10.74 10.43
CA GLU A 217 -10.74 -10.94 9.49
C GLU A 217 -9.50 -11.47 10.22
N HIS A 218 -9.25 -10.99 11.43
CA HIS A 218 -8.15 -11.46 12.27
C HIS A 218 -8.35 -12.93 12.67
N SER A 219 -9.57 -13.33 13.03
CA SER A 219 -9.88 -14.73 13.40
C SER A 219 -9.60 -15.74 12.27
N LYS A 220 -9.70 -15.31 11.00
CA LYS A 220 -9.31 -16.15 9.86
C LYS A 220 -7.81 -16.35 9.73
N THR A 221 -7.01 -15.38 10.18
CA THR A 221 -5.55 -15.46 10.13
C THR A 221 -5.05 -16.65 10.94
N GLY A 222 -5.62 -16.89 12.12
CA GLY A 222 -5.29 -18.05 12.95
C GLY A 222 -5.54 -19.40 12.27
N MET A 223 -6.59 -19.51 11.45
CA MET A 223 -6.82 -20.73 10.66
C MET A 223 -5.76 -20.92 9.56
N VAL A 224 -5.32 -19.84 8.92
CA VAL A 224 -4.29 -19.91 7.87
C VAL A 224 -2.93 -20.27 8.47
N VAL A 225 -2.59 -19.72 9.65
CA VAL A 225 -1.35 -20.09 10.38
C VAL A 225 -1.35 -21.58 10.72
N ARG A 226 -2.44 -22.10 11.31
CA ARG A 226 -2.56 -23.54 11.60
C ARG A 226 -2.42 -24.41 10.35
N GLN A 227 -3.00 -24.00 9.22
CA GLN A 227 -2.85 -24.71 7.95
C GLN A 227 -1.42 -24.71 7.41
N MET A 228 -0.65 -23.64 7.65
CA MET A 228 0.78 -23.62 7.32
C MET A 228 1.58 -24.57 8.22
N ASP A 229 1.30 -24.57 9.52
CA ASP A 229 1.97 -25.44 10.50
C ASP A 229 1.68 -26.92 10.23
N GLU A 230 0.47 -27.24 9.76
CA GLU A 230 0.04 -28.60 9.38
C GLU A 230 0.53 -29.03 7.98
N GLY A 231 1.31 -28.20 7.28
CA GLY A 231 1.86 -28.52 5.96
C GLY A 231 0.82 -28.58 4.83
N TYR A 232 -0.41 -28.09 5.06
CA TYR A 232 -1.43 -27.95 4.04
C TYR A 232 -1.10 -26.77 3.12
N THR A 233 -0.12 -26.94 2.23
CA THR A 233 0.10 -26.04 1.09
C THR A 233 -1.03 -26.26 0.09
N ARG A 234 -2.19 -25.64 0.32
CA ARG A 234 -3.28 -25.69 -0.64
C ARG A 234 -2.79 -24.97 -1.90
N GLY A 235 -2.39 -25.74 -2.91
CA GLY A 235 -1.99 -25.32 -4.26
C GLY A 235 -3.10 -24.61 -5.05
N ARG A 236 -3.79 -23.66 -4.43
CA ARG A 236 -4.51 -22.60 -5.12
C ARG A 236 -3.63 -21.37 -5.05
N GLY A 237 -2.69 -21.31 -5.97
CA GLY A 237 -2.23 -20.02 -6.45
C GLY A 237 -3.47 -19.16 -6.71
N TYR A 238 -3.68 -18.15 -5.87
CA TYR A 238 -4.61 -17.05 -6.11
C TYR A 238 -4.04 -16.19 -7.24
N VAL A 239 -3.74 -16.82 -8.38
CA VAL A 239 -3.40 -16.17 -9.63
C VAL A 239 -4.74 -15.89 -10.31
N ARG A 240 -5.40 -14.81 -9.91
CA ARG A 240 -6.23 -14.12 -10.90
C ARG A 240 -5.26 -13.51 -11.90
N ARG A 241 -5.31 -13.98 -13.15
CA ARG A 241 -4.74 -13.26 -14.28
C ARG A 241 -5.25 -11.82 -14.21
N SER A 242 -4.30 -10.89 -14.36
CA SER A 242 -4.49 -9.44 -14.30
C SER A 242 -5.76 -9.02 -15.05
N ALA A 243 -6.81 -8.68 -14.30
CA ALA A 243 -7.93 -7.93 -14.84
C ALA A 243 -7.51 -6.47 -14.78
N ALA A 244 -6.97 -5.99 -15.90
CA ALA A 244 -6.56 -4.61 -16.08
C ALA A 244 -7.62 -3.65 -15.50
N TYR A 245 -7.17 -2.77 -14.61
CA TYR A 245 -7.80 -1.53 -14.15
C TYR A 245 -9.23 -1.28 -14.68
N ARG A 246 -10.23 -1.88 -14.02
CA ARG A 246 -11.62 -1.38 -14.10
C ARG A 246 -11.83 -0.41 -12.96
N VAL A 247 -11.84 0.87 -13.31
CA VAL A 247 -12.32 1.93 -12.42
C VAL A 247 -13.85 1.91 -12.53
N GLN A 248 -14.55 1.74 -11.40
CA GLN A 248 -15.97 2.06 -11.28
C GLN A 248 -16.14 3.59 -11.18
#